data_AF-A0AAV6VVV5-F1
#
_entry.id   AF-A0AAV6VVV5-F1
#
_cell.length_a   1.000
_cell.length_b   1.000
_cell.length_c   1.000
_cell.angle_alpha   90.00
_cell.angle_beta   90.00
_cell.angle_gamma   90.00
#
_symmetry.space_group_name_H-M   'P 1'
#
loop_
_entity.id
_entity.type
_entity.pdbx_description
1 polymer ?
#
loop_
_entity_poly.entity_id
_entity_poly.type
_entity_poly.pdbx_seq_one_letter_code
_entity_poly.pdbx_strand_id
1 'polypeptide(L)'
;MRHDGRAVWGHLLPVLQMIQKTWPHINTIHFQSDGPTTQYRNKTNLFLLTYFANKLGLKEVTWNFSEAGHGKSSADGVGGQLKTKADHFVAHGTDIPDAHTFYTVLKNSEIKVQLFQVSTKDIEAIDEHNMLGLKAITNTMKL
;
A
#
# COMPACT_ATOMS: atom_id res chain seq x y z
N MET A 1 11.87 -9.06 0.68
CA MET A 1 10.84 -8.00 0.65
C MET A 1 10.35 -7.81 2.08
N ARG A 2 10.16 -6.57 2.55
CA ARG A 2 9.66 -6.30 3.92
C ARG A 2 8.14 -6.52 3.96
N HIS A 3 7.64 -7.10 5.05
CA HIS A 3 6.22 -7.40 5.26
C HIS A 3 5.75 -6.82 6.59
N ASP A 4 5.96 -5.53 6.77
CA ASP A 4 5.60 -4.78 7.97
C ASP A 4 4.73 -3.55 7.64
N GLY A 5 4.22 -2.86 8.66
CA GLY A 5 3.44 -1.64 8.47
C GLY A 5 4.19 -0.54 7.72
N ARG A 6 5.52 -0.44 7.82
CA ARG A 6 6.29 0.59 7.11
C ARG A 6 6.26 0.35 5.60
N ALA A 7 6.44 -0.90 5.17
CA ALA A 7 6.31 -1.27 3.76
C ALA A 7 4.91 -0.93 3.23
N VAL A 8 3.85 -1.20 3.99
CA VAL A 8 2.47 -0.82 3.63
C VAL A 8 2.39 0.68 3.35
N TRP A 9 2.89 1.52 4.24
CA TRP A 9 2.84 2.97 4.07
C TRP A 9 3.73 3.50 2.95
N GLY A 10 4.92 2.93 2.75
CA GLY A 10 5.77 3.25 1.59
C GLY A 10 5.05 3.01 0.25
N HIS A 11 4.22 1.96 0.19
CA HIS A 11 3.40 1.68 -0.99
C HIS A 11 2.12 2.53 -1.09
N LEU A 12 1.51 2.93 0.03
CA LEU A 12 0.29 3.75 0.03
C LEU A 12 0.56 5.23 -0.28
N LEU A 13 1.69 5.79 0.16
CA LEU A 13 1.96 7.23 0.06
C LEU A 13 1.85 7.80 -1.36
N PRO A 14 2.43 7.19 -2.42
CA PRO A 14 2.29 7.71 -3.78
C PRO A 14 0.82 7.80 -4.23
N VAL A 15 0.00 6.83 -3.82
CA VAL A 15 -1.44 6.81 -4.13
C VAL A 15 -2.16 7.94 -3.39
N LEU A 16 -1.89 8.10 -2.11
CA LEU A 16 -2.50 9.16 -1.28
C LEU A 16 -2.11 10.56 -1.76
N GLN A 17 -0.85 10.78 -2.12
CA GLN A 17 -0.38 12.04 -2.69
C GLN A 17 -1.03 12.35 -4.03
N MET A 18 -1.20 11.34 -4.89
CA MET A 18 -1.92 11.50 -6.14
C MET A 18 -3.39 11.87 -5.90
N ILE A 19 -4.07 11.20 -4.96
CA ILE A 19 -5.46 11.50 -4.61
C ILE A 19 -5.58 12.94 -4.11
N GLN A 20 -4.71 13.36 -3.19
CA GLN A 20 -4.73 14.71 -2.62
C GLN A 20 -4.48 15.79 -3.69
N LYS A 21 -3.55 15.54 -4.63
CA LYS A 21 -3.27 16.46 -5.73
C LYS A 21 -4.43 16.56 -6.72
N THR A 22 -5.08 15.44 -6.99
CA THR A 22 -6.15 15.34 -8.01
C THR A 22 -7.50 15.83 -7.45
N TRP A 23 -7.78 15.53 -6.19
CA TRP A 23 -9.02 15.85 -5.50
C TRP A 23 -8.74 16.47 -4.12
N PRO A 24 -8.30 17.73 -4.06
CA PRO A 24 -7.86 18.39 -2.83
C PRO A 24 -8.97 18.59 -1.78
N HIS A 25 -10.23 18.39 -2.16
CA HIS A 25 -11.39 18.49 -1.27
C HIS A 25 -11.65 17.19 -0.48
N ILE A 26 -11.06 16.07 -0.89
CA ILE A 26 -11.18 14.80 -0.17
C ILE A 26 -10.46 14.96 1.17
N ASN A 27 -11.20 14.77 2.25
CA ASN A 27 -10.70 14.90 3.62
C ASN A 27 -11.04 13.68 4.49
N THR A 28 -11.69 12.66 3.91
CA THR A 28 -12.05 11.41 4.60
C THR A 28 -11.53 10.23 3.79
N ILE A 29 -10.89 9.27 4.46
CA ILE A 29 -10.42 8.02 3.83
C ILE A 29 -10.84 6.81 4.67
N HIS A 30 -11.39 5.81 4.00
CA HIS A 30 -11.73 4.51 4.58
C HIS A 30 -10.85 3.43 3.97
N PHE A 31 -9.95 2.87 4.78
CA PHE A 31 -9.16 1.70 4.41
C PHE A 31 -9.92 0.42 4.73
N GLN A 32 -9.81 -0.55 3.83
CA GLN A 32 -10.32 -1.91 4.00
C GLN A 32 -9.19 -2.90 3.70
N SER A 33 -8.87 -3.76 4.65
CA SER A 33 -7.89 -4.84 4.45
C SER A 33 -8.34 -6.14 5.11
N ASP A 34 -7.61 -7.22 4.88
CA ASP A 34 -7.65 -8.39 5.75
C ASP A 34 -6.91 -8.09 7.07
N GLY A 35 -6.93 -9.05 8.01
CA GLY A 35 -6.41 -8.87 9.37
C GLY A 35 -4.99 -9.39 9.73
N PRO A 36 -4.02 -9.65 8.81
CA PRO A 36 -2.70 -10.12 9.20
C PRO A 36 -2.03 -9.10 10.11
N THR A 37 -1.51 -9.61 11.23
CA THR A 37 -1.04 -8.79 12.33
C THR A 37 0.32 -8.15 12.05
N THR A 38 1.17 -8.78 11.24
CA THR A 38 2.49 -8.20 10.86
C THR A 38 2.37 -6.97 9.98
N GLN A 39 1.30 -6.87 9.18
CA GLN A 39 1.12 -5.82 8.17
C GLN A 39 0.11 -4.77 8.64
N TYR A 40 -1.17 -5.13 8.74
CA TYR A 40 -2.26 -4.16 8.90
C TYR A 40 -2.75 -4.03 10.34
N ARG A 41 -2.88 -5.15 11.08
CA ARG A 41 -3.46 -5.17 12.43
C ARG A 41 -2.40 -5.15 13.54
N ASN A 42 -1.61 -4.07 13.59
CA ASN A 42 -0.61 -3.82 14.64
C ASN A 42 -0.52 -2.35 15.05
N LYS A 43 0.10 -2.11 16.21
CA LYS A 43 0.32 -0.77 16.79
C LYS A 43 1.07 0.18 15.84
N THR A 44 2.02 -0.34 15.06
CA THR A 44 2.84 0.46 14.14
C THR A 44 1.99 1.02 13.01
N ASN A 45 1.15 0.18 12.38
CA ASN A 45 0.24 0.62 11.34
C ASN A 45 -0.77 1.65 11.86
N LEU A 46 -1.31 1.46 13.07
CA LEU A 46 -2.26 2.42 13.67
C LEU A 46 -1.60 3.76 14.02
N PHE A 47 -0.35 3.74 14.50
CA PHE A 47 0.42 4.95 14.69
C PHE A 47 0.64 5.68 13.36
N LEU A 48 1.10 4.95 12.33
CA LEU A 48 1.34 5.51 11.01
C LEU A 48 0.05 6.07 10.37
N LEU A 49 -1.09 5.41 10.58
CA LEU A 49 -2.41 5.91 10.18
C LEU A 49 -2.68 7.29 10.76
N THR A 50 -2.45 7.45 12.06
CA THR A 50 -2.67 8.73 12.75
C THR A 50 -1.68 9.78 12.27
N TYR A 51 -0.40 9.42 12.15
CA TYR A 51 0.66 10.32 11.70
C TYR A 51 0.37 10.87 10.28
N PHE A 52 0.12 9.98 9.32
CA PHE A 52 -0.10 10.37 7.94
C PHE A 52 -1.45 11.02 7.71
N ALA A 53 -2.51 10.63 8.44
CA ALA A 53 -3.79 11.33 8.37
C ALA A 53 -3.64 12.81 8.76
N ASN A 54 -2.92 13.09 9.87
CA ASN A 54 -2.62 14.46 10.28
C ASN A 54 -1.75 15.19 9.25
N LYS A 55 -0.70 14.55 8.74
CA LYS A 55 0.20 15.14 7.73
C LYS A 55 -0.50 15.49 6.42
N LEU A 56 -1.50 14.70 6.04
CA LEU A 56 -2.30 14.90 4.83
C LEU A 56 -3.51 15.84 5.06
N GLY A 57 -3.75 16.29 6.29
CA GLY A 57 -4.88 17.16 6.63
C GLY A 57 -6.23 16.47 6.53
N LEU A 58 -6.29 15.14 6.71
CA LEU A 58 -7.55 14.39 6.73
C LEU A 58 -8.32 14.70 8.02
N LYS A 59 -9.63 14.93 7.89
CA LYS A 59 -10.54 15.12 9.02
C LYS A 59 -10.93 13.79 9.66
N GLU A 60 -11.13 12.77 8.83
CA GLU A 60 -11.58 11.46 9.28
C GLU A 60 -10.80 10.35 8.57
N VAL A 61 -10.40 9.35 9.33
CA VAL A 61 -9.76 8.16 8.79
C VAL A 61 -10.22 6.93 9.53
N THR A 62 -10.55 5.87 8.80
CA THR A 62 -10.90 4.57 9.39
C THR A 62 -10.10 3.47 8.73
N TRP A 63 -9.74 2.43 9.49
CA TRP A 63 -9.18 1.20 8.95
C TRP A 63 -10.00 0.01 9.42
N ASN A 64 -10.70 -0.64 8.49
CA ASN A 64 -11.59 -1.76 8.76
C ASN A 64 -10.97 -3.08 8.29
N PHE A 65 -11.29 -4.16 9.00
CA PHE A 65 -10.74 -5.50 8.76
C PHE A 65 -11.87 -6.48 8.46
N SER A 66 -11.81 -7.21 7.34
CA SER A 66 -12.87 -8.17 6.94
C SER A 66 -12.72 -9.57 7.52
N GLU A 67 -11.52 -10.16 7.51
CA GLU A 67 -11.26 -11.55 7.92
C GLU A 67 -10.05 -11.67 8.85
N ALA A 68 -9.98 -12.77 9.61
CA ALA A 68 -8.85 -13.12 10.47
C ALA A 68 -7.64 -13.62 9.63
N GLY A 69 -7.11 -12.74 8.78
CA GLY A 69 -5.91 -12.95 7.96
C GLY A 69 -6.15 -13.71 6.65
N HIS A 70 -5.34 -13.39 5.62
CA HIS A 70 -5.25 -14.10 4.35
C HIS A 70 -6.54 -14.18 3.52
N GLY A 71 -7.45 -13.22 3.74
CA GLY A 71 -8.66 -13.08 2.93
C GLY A 71 -8.35 -12.51 1.55
N LYS A 72 -9.18 -12.83 0.56
CA LYS A 72 -9.09 -12.19 -0.77
C LYS A 72 -9.52 -10.73 -0.67
N SER A 73 -8.83 -9.87 -1.40
CA SER A 73 -9.06 -8.43 -1.44
C SER A 73 -9.22 -7.93 -2.88
N SER A 74 -9.67 -6.68 -3.02
CA SER A 74 -9.71 -5.99 -4.31
C SER A 74 -8.30 -5.87 -4.94
N ALA A 75 -7.25 -5.85 -4.11
CA ALA A 75 -5.87 -5.84 -4.58
C ALA A 75 -5.52 -7.12 -5.36
N ASP A 76 -6.10 -8.27 -5.01
CA ASP A 76 -5.88 -9.52 -5.75
C ASP A 76 -6.46 -9.46 -7.17
N GLY A 77 -7.62 -8.81 -7.34
CA GLY A 77 -8.23 -8.60 -8.63
C GLY A 77 -7.40 -7.69 -9.54
N VAL A 78 -6.93 -6.55 -9.01
CA VAL A 78 -6.04 -5.63 -9.72
C VAL A 78 -4.72 -6.32 -10.07
N GLY A 79 -4.11 -7.00 -9.10
CA GLY A 79 -2.87 -7.75 -9.29
C GLY A 79 -3.02 -8.86 -10.32
N GLY A 80 -4.14 -9.57 -10.33
CA GLY A 80 -4.48 -10.59 -11.33
C GLY A 80 -4.50 -10.02 -12.74
N GLN A 81 -5.19 -8.90 -12.98
CA GLN A 81 -5.23 -8.26 -14.30
C GLN A 81 -3.83 -7.82 -14.79
N LEU A 82 -3.03 -7.22 -13.90
CA LEU A 82 -1.67 -6.79 -14.24
C LEU A 82 -0.77 -7.98 -14.60
N LYS A 83 -0.84 -9.07 -13.82
CA LYS A 83 -0.09 -10.30 -14.10
C LYS A 83 -0.51 -10.94 -15.42
N THR A 84 -1.80 -11.09 -15.67
CA THR A 84 -2.31 -11.62 -16.95
C THR A 84 -1.84 -10.78 -18.14
N LYS A 85 -1.80 -9.45 -18.01
CA LYS A 85 -1.29 -8.58 -19.05
C LYS A 85 0.22 -8.76 -19.26
N ALA A 86 1.00 -8.89 -18.18
CA ALA A 86 2.43 -9.16 -18.26
C ALA A 86 2.71 -10.54 -18.90
N ASP A 87 1.95 -11.58 -18.53
CA ASP A 87 2.03 -12.91 -19.12
C ASP A 87 1.79 -12.87 -20.64
N HIS A 88 0.83 -12.04 -21.08
CA HIS A 88 0.60 -11.81 -22.50
C HIS A 88 1.84 -11.22 -23.19
N PHE A 89 2.52 -10.24 -22.60
CA PHE A 89 3.75 -9.69 -23.17
C PHE A 89 4.88 -10.74 -23.25
N VAL A 90 5.05 -11.54 -22.19
CA VAL A 90 6.03 -12.65 -22.16
C VAL A 90 5.74 -13.68 -23.25
N ALA A 91 4.47 -14.08 -23.41
CA ALA A 91 4.05 -15.01 -24.46
C ALA A 91 4.31 -14.50 -25.89
N HIS A 92 4.49 -13.19 -26.07
CA HIS A 92 4.80 -12.55 -27.36
C HIS A 92 6.26 -12.08 -27.45
N GLY A 93 7.15 -12.64 -26.62
CA GLY A 93 8.60 -12.45 -26.74
C GLY A 93 9.17 -11.22 -26.02
N THR A 94 8.43 -10.63 -25.08
CA THR A 94 8.95 -9.56 -24.22
C THR A 94 9.43 -10.12 -22.89
N ASP A 95 10.73 -10.02 -22.61
CA ASP A 95 11.27 -10.43 -21.31
C ASP A 95 10.91 -9.44 -20.20
N ILE A 96 10.46 -9.95 -19.05
CA ILE A 96 10.13 -9.17 -17.86
C ILE A 96 10.88 -9.74 -16.65
N PRO A 97 12.20 -9.49 -16.53
CA PRO A 97 13.05 -10.13 -15.53
C PRO A 97 12.93 -9.50 -14.13
N ASP A 98 12.42 -8.27 -14.03
CA ASP A 98 12.39 -7.51 -12.79
C ASP A 98 11.18 -6.57 -12.68
N ALA A 99 11.01 -5.99 -11.50
CA ALA A 99 9.89 -5.10 -11.19
C ALA A 99 9.91 -3.79 -11.98
N HIS A 100 11.09 -3.29 -12.37
CA HIS A 100 11.19 -2.04 -13.13
C HIS A 100 10.77 -2.26 -14.59
N THR A 101 11.17 -3.39 -15.17
CA THR A 101 10.74 -3.82 -16.50
C THR A 101 9.24 -4.09 -16.50
N PHE A 102 8.72 -4.77 -15.46
CA PHE A 102 7.28 -4.99 -15.28
C PHE A 102 6.51 -3.67 -15.25
N TYR A 103 6.96 -2.69 -14.46
CA TYR A 103 6.38 -1.36 -14.40
C TYR A 103 6.39 -0.66 -15.76
N THR A 104 7.54 -0.67 -16.45
CA THR A 104 7.74 0.04 -17.72
C THR A 104 6.87 -0.54 -18.83
N VAL A 105 6.85 -1.86 -18.99
CA VAL A 105 6.05 -2.56 -19.98
C VAL A 105 4.56 -2.27 -19.77
N LEU A 106 4.08 -2.39 -18.53
CA LEU A 106 2.65 -2.18 -18.25
C LEU A 106 2.25 -0.71 -18.33
N LYS A 107 3.08 0.22 -17.86
CA LYS A 107 2.80 1.66 -17.94
C LYS A 107 2.71 2.17 -19.38
N ASN A 108 3.50 1.59 -20.29
CA ASN A 108 3.49 1.94 -21.71
C ASN A 108 2.38 1.20 -22.48
N SER A 109 1.64 0.32 -21.82
CA SER A 109 0.49 -0.37 -22.39
C SER A 109 -0.82 0.36 -22.05
N GLU A 110 -1.86 0.14 -22.85
CA GLU A 110 -3.19 0.70 -22.59
C GLU A 110 -3.88 -0.05 -21.42
N ILE A 111 -3.48 0.27 -20.18
CA ILE A 111 -4.15 -0.17 -18.96
C ILE A 111 -4.82 1.01 -18.26
N LYS A 112 -5.97 0.73 -17.64
CA LYS A 112 -6.71 1.74 -16.86
C LYS A 112 -6.19 1.88 -15.42
N VAL A 113 -5.25 1.03 -15.02
CA VAL A 113 -4.68 1.02 -13.67
C VAL A 113 -3.47 1.96 -13.63
N GLN A 114 -3.51 2.93 -12.73
CA GLN A 114 -2.37 3.81 -12.51
C GLN A 114 -1.29 3.07 -11.70
N LEU A 115 -0.06 3.08 -12.20
CA LEU A 115 1.08 2.41 -11.59
C LEU A 115 2.06 3.41 -10.97
N PHE A 116 2.59 3.03 -9.81
CA PHE A 116 3.66 3.73 -9.10
C PHE A 116 4.82 2.78 -8.90
N GLN A 117 6.04 3.23 -9.20
CA GLN A 117 7.24 2.49 -8.85
C GLN A 117 7.68 2.95 -7.45
N VAL A 118 7.90 1.98 -6.56
CA VAL A 118 8.32 2.21 -5.17
C VAL A 118 9.67 1.53 -4.98
N SER A 119 10.66 2.29 -4.53
CA SER A 119 12.01 1.82 -4.25
C SER A 119 12.16 1.45 -2.78
N THR A 120 13.24 0.74 -2.45
CA THR A 120 13.59 0.44 -1.05
C THR A 120 13.77 1.73 -0.23
N LYS A 121 14.33 2.78 -0.84
CA LYS A 121 14.53 4.08 -0.19
C LYS A 121 13.21 4.72 0.24
N ASP A 122 12.15 4.55 -0.56
CA ASP A 122 10.82 5.07 -0.22
C ASP A 122 10.23 4.35 1.02
N ILE A 123 10.56 3.08 1.21
CA ILE A 123 10.16 2.30 2.38
C ILE A 123 11.02 2.68 3.59
N GLU A 124 12.33 2.81 3.41
CA GLU A 124 13.28 3.21 4.47
C GLU A 124 13.00 4.61 5.00
N ALA A 125 12.51 5.53 4.16
CA ALA A 125 12.08 6.87 4.59
C ALA A 125 10.95 6.82 5.65
N ILE A 126 10.17 5.74 5.70
CA ILE A 126 9.12 5.55 6.72
C ILE A 126 9.74 5.17 8.08
N ASP A 127 10.94 4.60 8.09
CA ASP A 127 11.65 4.22 9.32
C ASP A 127 12.16 5.45 10.10
N GLU A 128 12.38 6.58 9.41
CA GLU A 128 12.81 7.84 10.03
C GLU A 128 11.75 8.41 11.00
N HIS A 129 10.52 7.93 10.93
CA HIS A 129 9.46 8.30 11.85
C HIS A 129 9.63 7.58 13.21
N ASN A 130 9.91 8.36 14.25
CA ASN A 130 10.19 7.86 15.60
C ASN A 130 8.98 7.15 16.21
N MET A 131 9.06 5.83 16.32
CA MET A 131 8.02 4.93 16.89
C MET A 131 8.41 4.38 18.28
N LEU A 132 9.38 4.99 18.96
CA LEU A 132 9.86 4.49 20.24
C LEU A 132 8.76 4.60 21.31
N GLY A 133 8.53 3.50 22.03
CA GLY A 133 7.63 3.46 23.18
C GLY A 133 6.14 3.30 22.88
N LEU A 134 5.74 2.96 21.64
CA LEU A 134 4.33 2.72 21.31
C LEU A 134 3.73 1.58 22.16
N LYS A 135 2.70 1.91 22.94
CA LYS A 135 1.87 0.93 23.65
C LYS A 135 0.96 0.23 22.64
N ALA A 136 0.82 -1.08 22.77
CA ALA A 136 -0.17 -1.80 21.98
C ALA A 136 -1.58 -1.38 22.42
N ILE A 137 -2.46 -1.21 21.43
CA ILE A 137 -3.87 -0.92 21.66
C ILE A 137 -4.60 -2.25 21.93
N THR A 138 -5.59 -2.26 22.82
CA THR A 138 -6.40 -3.45 23.12
C THR A 138 -6.93 -4.08 21.82
N ASN A 139 -6.85 -5.41 21.71
CA ASN A 139 -7.17 -6.20 20.50
C ASN A 139 -6.21 -6.01 19.29
N THR A 140 -5.03 -5.42 19.49
CA THR A 140 -3.93 -5.45 18.53
C THR A 140 -2.74 -6.22 19.08
N MET A 141 -1.99 -6.93 18.22
CA MET A 141 -0.83 -7.71 18.65
C MET A 141 0.30 -6.79 19.12
N LYS A 142 0.93 -7.14 20.24
CA LYS A 142 2.23 -6.60 20.66
C LYS A 142 3.29 -7.17 19.72
N LEU A 143 3.67 -6.42 18.69
CA LEU A 143 4.90 -6.67 17.93
C LEU A 143 6.06 -5.91 18.55
#